data_AF-A0A316WK37-F1
#
_entry.id   AF-A0A316WK37-F1
#
_cell.length_a   1.000
_cell.length_b   1.000
_cell.length_c   1.000
_cell.angle_alpha   90.00
_cell.angle_beta   90.00
_cell.angle_gamma   90.00
#
_symmetry.space_group_name_H-M   'P 1'
#
loop_
_entity.id
_entity.type
_entity.pdbx_description
1 polymer ?
#
loop_
_entity_poly.entity_id
_entity_poly.type
_entity_poly.pdbx_seq_one_letter_code
_entity_poly.pdbx_strand_id
1 'polypeptide(L)'
;MIETIKEYASKRIDLLKIEATEKSSLSAGLITYFVVLLVAFAFFIILFNFGIAFLIGKALDNYSYGFLIVAAFYALVMAFVIAFKNKIVNAVADQVIKFLNH
;
A
#
# COMPACT_ATOMS: atom_id res chain seq x y z
N MET A 1 -21.14 -50.59 -9.14
CA MET A 1 -20.06 -49.96 -9.94
C MET A 1 -20.38 -48.52 -10.32
N ILE A 2 -21.61 -48.19 -10.73
CA ILE A 2 -22.02 -46.81 -11.05
C ILE A 2 -22.14 -45.94 -9.77
N GLU A 3 -22.59 -46.53 -8.66
CA GLU A 3 -22.70 -45.88 -7.33
C GLU A 3 -21.36 -45.30 -6.86
N THR A 4 -20.29 -46.11 -6.94
CA THR A 4 -18.95 -45.71 -6.51
C THR A 4 -18.39 -44.60 -7.40
N ILE A 5 -18.61 -44.63 -8.71
CA ILE A 5 -18.17 -43.55 -9.61
C ILE A 5 -18.85 -42.22 -9.26
N LYS A 6 -20.14 -42.26 -8.93
CA LYS A 6 -20.91 -41.09 -8.49
C LYS A 6 -20.41 -40.53 -7.15
N GLU A 7 -20.07 -41.41 -6.22
CA GLU A 7 -19.54 -41.05 -4.90
C GLU A 7 -18.11 -40.45 -4.98
N TYR A 8 -17.27 -40.98 -5.87
CA TYR A 8 -15.95 -40.39 -6.16
C TYR A 8 -16.06 -39.06 -6.90
N ALA A 9 -17.03 -38.91 -7.82
CA ALA A 9 -17.30 -37.66 -8.50
C ALA A 9 -17.82 -36.59 -7.51
N SER A 10 -18.72 -36.95 -6.60
CA SER A 10 -19.22 -36.02 -5.57
C SER A 10 -18.10 -35.60 -4.63
N LYS A 11 -17.26 -36.54 -4.17
CA LYS A 11 -16.09 -36.23 -3.32
C LYS A 11 -15.09 -35.29 -4.01
N ARG A 12 -14.84 -35.45 -5.31
CA ARG A 12 -13.98 -34.52 -6.07
C ARG A 12 -14.60 -33.12 -6.19
N ILE A 13 -15.92 -33.04 -6.38
CA ILE A 13 -16.64 -31.75 -6.41
C ILE A 13 -16.60 -31.08 -5.04
N ASP A 14 -16.80 -31.83 -3.95
CA ASP A 14 -16.70 -31.31 -2.59
C ASP A 14 -15.28 -30.86 -2.24
N LEU A 15 -14.26 -31.62 -2.64
CA LEU A 15 -12.85 -31.23 -2.49
C LEU A 15 -12.52 -29.94 -3.26
N LEU A 16 -12.98 -29.81 -4.51
CA LEU A 16 -12.82 -28.58 -5.29
C LEU A 16 -13.53 -27.38 -4.67
N LYS A 17 -14.69 -27.61 -4.05
CA LYS A 17 -15.46 -26.57 -3.35
C LYS A 17 -14.77 -26.13 -2.06
N ILE A 18 -14.19 -27.07 -1.32
CA ILE A 18 -13.38 -26.81 -0.13
C ILE A 18 -12.11 -26.05 -0.51
N GLU A 19 -11.35 -26.50 -1.51
CA GLU A 19 -10.16 -25.81 -2.01
C GLU A 19 -10.49 -24.41 -2.55
N ALA A 20 -11.58 -24.25 -3.32
CA ALA A 20 -12.00 -22.95 -3.82
C ALA A 20 -12.39 -22.00 -2.68
N THR A 21 -13.05 -22.51 -1.64
CA THR A 21 -13.42 -21.74 -0.44
C THR A 21 -12.17 -21.38 0.37
N GLU A 22 -11.21 -22.29 0.50
CA GLU A 22 -9.98 -22.08 1.25
C GLU A 22 -9.04 -21.08 0.55
N LYS A 23 -8.85 -21.19 -0.78
CA LYS A 23 -8.08 -20.23 -1.58
C LYS A 23 -8.71 -18.84 -1.60
N SER A 24 -10.05 -18.79 -1.68
CA SER A 24 -10.84 -17.56 -1.57
C SER A 24 -10.70 -16.93 -0.18
N SER A 25 -10.77 -17.74 0.88
CA SER A 25 -10.71 -17.26 2.26
C SER A 25 -9.30 -16.83 2.67
N LEU A 26 -8.26 -17.52 2.19
CA LEU A 26 -6.86 -17.09 2.34
C LEU A 26 -6.59 -15.79 1.58
N SER A 27 -7.11 -15.65 0.36
CA SER A 27 -6.99 -14.41 -0.40
C SER A 27 -7.74 -13.26 0.26
N ALA A 28 -8.96 -13.49 0.74
CA ALA A 28 -9.76 -12.50 1.47
C ALA A 28 -9.11 -12.14 2.82
N GLY A 29 -8.51 -13.11 3.51
CA GLY A 29 -7.75 -12.90 4.74
C GLY A 29 -6.49 -12.07 4.50
N LEU A 30 -5.75 -12.34 3.43
CA LEU A 30 -4.58 -11.54 3.02
C LEU A 30 -4.98 -10.11 2.65
N ILE A 31 -6.05 -9.93 1.87
CA ILE A 31 -6.56 -8.60 1.53
C ILE A 31 -6.97 -7.85 2.79
N THR A 32 -7.71 -8.49 3.70
CA THR A 32 -8.10 -7.89 4.98
C THR A 32 -6.90 -7.51 5.83
N TYR A 33 -5.90 -8.40 5.92
CA TYR A 33 -4.64 -8.13 6.61
C TYR A 33 -3.92 -6.92 6.01
N PHE A 34 -3.78 -6.86 4.68
CA PHE A 34 -3.16 -5.73 3.99
C PHE A 34 -3.93 -4.43 4.21
N VAL A 35 -5.26 -4.45 4.19
CA VAL A 35 -6.09 -3.27 4.47
C VAL A 35 -5.87 -2.78 5.89
N VAL A 36 -5.94 -3.68 6.88
CA VAL A 36 -5.71 -3.31 8.29
C VAL A 36 -4.30 -2.79 8.50
N LEU A 37 -3.30 -3.43 7.90
CA LEU A 37 -1.90 -2.99 7.95
C LEU A 37 -1.73 -1.60 7.31
N LEU A 38 -2.36 -1.36 6.15
CA LEU A 38 -2.29 -0.08 5.45
C LEU A 38 -2.94 1.03 6.28
N VAL A 39 -4.10 0.76 6.90
CA VAL A 39 -4.76 1.71 7.79
C VAL A 39 -3.89 2.00 9.01
N ALA A 40 -3.36 0.98 9.68
CA ALA A 40 -2.48 1.16 10.83
C ALA A 40 -1.21 1.96 10.46
N PHE A 41 -0.64 1.67 9.30
CA PHE A 41 0.54 2.38 8.79
C PHE A 41 0.23 3.84 8.43
N ALA A 42 -0.93 4.12 7.84
CA ALA A 42 -1.38 5.48 7.58
C ALA A 42 -1.54 6.29 8.89
N PHE A 43 -2.17 5.69 9.90
CA PHE A 43 -2.28 6.29 11.23
C PHE A 43 -0.91 6.55 11.86
N PHE A 44 0.02 5.60 11.74
CA PHE A 44 1.39 5.75 12.21
C PHE A 44 2.09 6.94 11.54
N ILE A 45 2.01 7.09 10.21
CA ILE A 45 2.63 8.21 9.49
C ILE A 45 2.08 9.56 9.94
N ILE A 46 0.77 9.65 10.16
CA ILE A 46 0.13 10.89 10.62
C ILE A 46 0.66 11.26 12.01
N LEU A 47 0.63 10.32 12.96
CA LEU A 47 1.13 10.54 14.32
C LEU A 47 2.63 10.85 14.34
N PHE A 48 3.40 10.19 13.48
CA PHE A 48 4.83 10.45 13.33
C PHE A 48 5.11 11.87 12.84
N ASN A 49 4.32 12.39 11.89
CA ASN A 49 4.40 13.78 11.44
C ASN A 49 4.12 14.77 12.57
N PHE A 50 3.05 14.52 13.35
CA PHE A 50 2.76 15.31 14.54
C PHE A 50 3.92 15.26 15.53
N GLY A 51 4.48 14.08 15.78
CA GLY A 51 5.63 13.88 16.66
C GLY A 51 6.85 14.71 16.25
N ILE A 52 7.18 14.73 14.96
CA ILE A 52 8.28 15.56 14.42
C ILE A 52 7.96 17.04 14.62
N ALA A 53 6.75 17.48 14.26
CA ALA A 53 6.36 18.88 14.42
C ALA A 53 6.43 19.34 15.88
N PHE A 54 5.99 18.51 16.83
CA PHE A 54 6.09 18.80 18.26
C PHE A 54 7.53 18.76 18.77
N LEU A 55 8.38 17.84 18.30
CA LEU A 55 9.78 17.76 18.70
C LEU A 55 10.56 18.99 18.24
N ILE A 56 10.38 19.39 16.99
CA ILE A 56 10.97 20.63 16.43
C ILE A 56 10.39 21.84 17.18
N GLY A 57 9.06 21.86 17.38
CA GLY A 57 8.39 22.94 18.10
C GLY A 57 8.90 23.11 19.53
N LYS A 58 9.14 22.01 20.25
CA LYS A 58 9.73 22.03 21.60
C LYS A 58 11.17 22.52 21.59
N ALA A 59 11.97 22.14 20.59
CA ALA A 59 13.34 22.62 20.45
C ALA A 59 13.41 24.14 20.17
N LEU A 60 12.37 24.70 19.52
CA LEU A 60 12.22 26.12 19.25
C LEU A 60 11.41 26.88 20.33
N ASP A 61 11.07 26.20 21.44
CA ASP A 61 10.22 26.72 22.54
C ASP A 61 8.84 27.25 22.09
N ASN A 62 8.40 26.85 20.89
CA ASN A 62 7.13 27.26 20.31
C ASN A 62 6.65 26.25 19.26
N TYR A 63 5.53 25.60 19.56
CA TYR A 63 4.94 24.56 18.73
C TYR A 63 4.51 25.04 17.34
N SER A 64 4.10 26.30 17.18
CA SER A 64 3.66 26.85 15.89
C SER A 64 4.79 26.85 14.86
N TYR A 65 6.03 27.16 15.27
CA TYR A 65 7.17 27.11 14.38
C TYR A 65 7.51 25.67 13.95
N GLY A 66 7.28 24.69 14.81
CA GLY A 66 7.45 23.26 14.48
C GLY A 66 6.59 22.84 13.30
N PHE A 67 5.31 23.19 13.31
CA PHE A 67 4.40 22.92 12.18
C PHE A 67 4.77 23.72 10.93
N LEU A 68 5.18 24.99 11.06
CA LEU A 68 5.59 25.81 9.92
C LEU A 68 6.83 25.25 9.21
N ILE A 69 7.82 24.75 9.96
CA ILE A 69 9.03 24.15 9.38
C ILE A 69 8.68 22.87 8.62
N VAL A 70 7.84 22.01 9.19
CA VAL A 70 7.38 20.79 8.51
C VAL A 70 6.58 21.12 7.25
N ALA A 71 5.70 22.13 7.30
CA ALA A 71 4.96 22.59 6.13
C ALA A 71 5.89 23.18 5.04
N ALA A 72 6.87 23.99 5.43
CA ALA A 72 7.85 24.56 4.50
C ALA A 72 8.70 23.48 3.83
N PHE A 73 9.07 22.43 4.57
CA PHE A 73 9.75 21.26 4.03
C PHE A 73 8.90 20.56 2.96
N TYR A 74 7.61 20.32 3.24
CA TYR A 74 6.71 19.72 2.24
C TYR A 74 6.50 20.61 1.01
N ALA A 75 6.40 21.94 1.19
CA ALA A 75 6.32 22.89 0.08
C ALA A 75 7.57 22.87 -0.79
N LEU A 76 8.75 22.77 -0.18
CA LEU A 76 10.03 22.64 -0.88
C LEU A 76 10.07 21.33 -1.69
N VAL A 77 9.71 20.20 -1.10
CA VAL A 77 9.62 18.92 -1.81
C VAL A 77 8.66 19.02 -3.01
N MET A 78 7.50 19.65 -2.83
CA MET A 78 6.54 19.88 -3.91
C MET A 78 7.14 20.73 -5.04
N ALA A 79 7.84 21.82 -4.71
CA ALA A 79 8.52 22.66 -5.70
C ALA A 79 9.58 21.87 -6.48
N PHE A 80 10.36 21.02 -5.80
CA PHE A 80 11.30 20.11 -6.43
C PHE A 80 10.60 19.15 -7.40
N VAL A 81 9.52 18.48 -6.97
CA VAL A 81 8.77 17.57 -7.85
C VAL A 81 8.25 18.27 -9.11
N ILE A 82 7.74 19.50 -8.98
CA ILE A 82 7.27 20.30 -10.11
C ILE A 82 8.43 20.66 -11.05
N ALA A 83 9.57 21.09 -10.52
CA ALA A 83 10.75 21.42 -11.31
C ALA A 83 11.29 20.20 -12.09
N PHE A 84 11.25 19.01 -11.48
CA PHE A 84 11.72 17.77 -12.09
C PHE A 84 10.63 17.01 -12.87
N LYS A 85 9.41 17.55 -12.97
CA LYS A 85 8.26 16.92 -13.65
C LYS A 85 8.63 16.33 -15.00
N ASN A 86 9.26 17.12 -15.87
CA ASN A 86 9.58 16.68 -17.23
C ASN A 86 10.59 15.53 -17.23
N LYS A 87 11.57 15.55 -16.32
CA LYS A 87 12.58 14.49 -16.19
C LYS A 87 11.97 13.20 -15.65
N ILE A 88 11.06 13.29 -14.68
CA ILE A 88 10.35 12.14 -14.10
C ILE A 88 9.44 11.50 -15.16
N VAL A 89 8.65 12.30 -15.89
CA VAL A 89 7.75 11.80 -16.93
C VAL A 89 8.52 11.08 -18.04
N ASN A 90 9.62 11.66 -18.52
CA ASN A 90 10.44 11.03 -19.55
C ASN A 90 11.09 9.74 -19.04
N ALA A 91 11.59 9.70 -17.80
CA ALA A 91 12.18 8.49 -17.22
C ALA A 91 11.18 7.33 -17.09
N VAL A 92 9.93 7.64 -16.70
CA VAL A 92 8.85 6.64 -16.63
C VAL A 92 8.47 6.17 -18.03
N ALA A 93 8.33 7.09 -19.00
CA ALA A 93 8.03 6.75 -20.38
C ALA A 93 9.10 5.84 -21.00
N ASP A 94 10.38 6.15 -20.80
CA ASP A 94 11.50 5.34 -21.29
C ASP A 94 11.51 3.94 -20.66
N GLN A 95 11.20 3.81 -19.37
CA GLN A 95 11.06 2.51 -18.71
C GLN A 95 9.92 1.68 -19.29
N VAL A 96 8.76 2.29 -19.55
CA VAL A 96 7.61 1.61 -20.15
C VAL A 96 7.93 1.16 -21.57
N ILE A 97 8.58 2.00 -22.38
CA ILE A 97 9.02 1.63 -23.74
C ILE A 97 10.01 0.46 -23.67
N LYS A 98 10.97 0.49 -22.75
CA LYS A 98 11.95 -0.59 -22.59
C LYS A 98 11.34 -1.91 -22.13
N PHE A 99 10.26 -1.86 -21.34
CA PHE A 99 9.52 -3.03 -20.90
C PHE A 99 8.64 -3.64 -22.00
N LEU A 100 8.13 -2.81 -22.92
CA LEU A 100 7.32 -3.24 -24.07
C LEU A 100 8.14 -3.77 -25.26
N ASN A 101 9.40 -3.36 -25.38
CA ASN A 101 10.30 -3.76 -26.46
C ASN A 101 11.14 -5.01 -26.11
N HIS A 102 10.69 -5.77 -25.10
CA HIS A 102 11.20 -7.08 -24.69
C HIS A 102 10.04 -8.08 -24.69
#